data_AF-A0A925N2C6-F1
#
_entry.id   AF-A0A925N2C6-F1
#
_cell.length_a   1.000
_cell.length_b   1.000
_cell.length_c   1.000
_cell.angle_alpha   90.00
_cell.angle_beta   90.00
_cell.angle_gamma   90.00
#
_symmetry.space_group_name_H-M   'P 1'
#
loop_
_entity.id
_entity.type
_entity.pdbx_description
1 polymer ?
#
loop_
_entity_poly.entity_id
_entity_poly.type
_entity_poly.pdbx_seq_one_letter_code
_entity_poly.pdbx_strand_id
1 'polypeptide(L)'
;MVEPTQTNLTYTAPVHDAPAPATPVDAPVSDQQIQDTADAILDTGVQWFTDDYDSRMVRYAEEMAKLSPEDGARLNEALLQKDGGALASWLKLDTLDRMQNDGRISQDQYAAVSEGFTTAYNAGRISDQQAETFLGTQILNGVAPGIAPDQWNQLREFLGASNGSEATQTFRENFAEHLLAKPLDANNIHSAHDAGIAMQIAGDSGDPDMAARVFASVAERAGDGISDPAKAAAAREEARGKLLEAIGQSSIGFENSAGAFDGLVNPMATLIDSVARQPDTEQWNETAVGIARYAESSDNDVFYDPYTDKPIASTAEALTNLVAGNQGDAVLTALSNWDGSGVTGRDGHAQQFGQNAIELGNLLRITAFNPDNPDAQQALTAVQEWAQLRKDYLNGVERSDYPADLSVSTARQQLGMLGGAAFDAVQQMKIDQDNRAAATEALVGFVVDLGLSVVPGGGKISELVAGDLKSAFGNNPRIDGLIDEALSGGDTLTSSAIDKLKSEIAGALSDEQVDLEALRTTASNFVTSAVVSGLSEGTPANGGQSHRDIVESHVQTVQDDIQDNRK
;
A
#
# COMPACT_ATOMS: atom_id res chain seq x y z
N MET A 1 64.00 3.94 -50.09
CA MET A 1 63.04 3.23 -49.22
C MET A 1 62.56 4.27 -48.23
N VAL A 2 61.72 5.21 -48.67
CA VAL A 2 60.24 5.12 -48.81
C VAL A 2 59.59 4.90 -47.44
N GLU A 3 59.38 6.01 -46.75
CA GLU A 3 58.37 6.14 -45.71
C GLU A 3 56.99 6.22 -46.38
N PRO A 4 55.97 5.49 -45.89
CA PRO A 4 54.63 5.58 -46.45
C PRO A 4 53.85 6.77 -45.86
N THR A 5 53.41 7.60 -46.78
CA THR A 5 52.53 8.77 -46.63
C THR A 5 51.16 8.37 -46.07
N GLN A 6 50.76 8.96 -44.95
CA GLN A 6 49.36 8.93 -44.48
C GLN A 6 48.47 9.71 -45.45
N THR A 7 47.48 9.05 -46.04
CA THR A 7 46.41 9.69 -46.82
C THR A 7 45.13 9.66 -45.98
N ASN A 8 44.87 10.77 -45.28
CA ASN A 8 43.54 11.07 -44.72
C ASN A 8 42.62 11.47 -45.88
N LEU A 9 41.72 10.58 -46.28
CA LEU A 9 40.60 10.93 -47.14
C LEU A 9 39.46 11.46 -46.26
N THR A 10 39.37 12.79 -46.16
CA THR A 10 38.22 13.52 -45.67
C THR A 10 37.07 13.39 -46.66
N TYR A 11 36.08 12.57 -46.33
CA TYR A 11 34.79 12.58 -47.00
C TYR A 11 34.02 13.85 -46.59
N THR A 12 33.73 14.69 -47.57
CA THR A 12 32.95 15.92 -47.43
C THR A 12 31.47 15.56 -47.37
N ALA A 13 30.84 15.71 -46.19
CA ALA A 13 29.40 15.62 -46.07
C ALA A 13 28.74 16.87 -46.70
N PRO A 14 27.57 16.74 -47.35
CA PRO A 14 26.87 17.86 -47.96
C PRO A 14 26.44 18.87 -46.89
N VAL A 15 26.57 20.15 -47.23
CA VAL A 15 26.06 21.29 -46.46
C VAL A 15 24.54 21.16 -46.39
N HIS A 16 24.04 20.67 -45.25
CA HIS A 16 22.68 20.96 -44.83
C HIS A 16 22.68 22.36 -44.21
N ASP A 17 21.76 23.19 -44.68
CA ASP A 17 21.54 24.56 -44.24
C ASP A 17 21.63 24.69 -42.72
N ALA A 18 22.26 25.76 -42.27
CA ALA A 18 22.28 26.14 -40.86
C ALA A 18 20.83 26.14 -40.34
N PRO A 19 20.54 25.54 -39.17
CA PRO A 19 19.23 25.67 -38.57
C PRO A 19 18.92 27.16 -38.45
N ALA A 20 17.73 27.54 -38.93
CA ALA A 20 17.21 28.87 -38.71
C ALA A 20 17.33 29.20 -37.20
N PRO A 21 17.68 30.44 -36.83
CA PRO A 21 17.70 30.83 -35.43
C PRO A 21 16.34 30.48 -34.83
N ALA A 22 16.36 29.82 -33.66
CA ALA A 22 15.18 29.50 -32.90
C ALA A 22 14.27 30.73 -32.84
N THR A 23 13.01 30.54 -33.24
CA THR A 23 11.95 31.54 -33.10
C THR A 23 11.96 32.07 -31.67
N PRO A 24 11.81 33.39 -31.43
CA PRO A 24 11.77 33.92 -30.08
C PRO A 24 10.62 33.27 -29.31
N VAL A 25 10.87 32.93 -28.05
CA VAL A 25 9.83 32.67 -27.04
C VAL A 25 8.85 33.85 -27.08
N ASP A 26 7.56 33.59 -27.31
CA ASP A 26 6.53 34.63 -27.37
C ASP A 26 6.60 35.53 -26.13
N ALA A 27 6.59 36.84 -26.34
CA ALA A 27 6.59 37.79 -25.23
C ALA A 27 5.33 37.61 -24.39
N PRO A 28 5.41 37.67 -23.04
CA PRO A 28 4.25 37.49 -22.17
C PRO A 28 3.14 38.49 -22.51
N VAL A 29 1.90 38.00 -22.53
CA VAL A 29 0.73 38.80 -22.86
C VAL A 29 0.50 39.86 -21.77
N SER A 30 0.20 41.10 -22.13
CA SER A 30 -0.02 42.17 -21.14
C SER A 30 -1.30 41.93 -20.32
N ASP A 31 -1.36 42.46 -19.09
CA ASP A 31 -2.57 42.35 -18.24
C ASP A 31 -3.83 42.85 -18.95
N GLN A 32 -3.72 43.97 -19.66
CA GLN A 32 -4.86 44.52 -20.40
C GLN A 32 -5.36 43.56 -21.48
N GLN A 33 -4.45 42.89 -22.20
CA GLN A 33 -4.85 41.91 -23.21
C GLN A 33 -5.53 40.69 -22.60
N ILE A 34 -5.11 40.24 -21.41
CA ILE A 34 -5.79 39.17 -20.67
C ILE A 34 -7.20 39.61 -20.27
N GLN A 35 -7.35 40.84 -19.76
CA GLN A 35 -8.66 41.39 -19.38
C GLN A 35 -9.59 41.55 -20.59
N ASP A 36 -9.07 42.05 -21.72
CA ASP A 36 -9.83 42.20 -22.97
C ASP A 36 -10.25 40.83 -23.53
N THR A 37 -9.40 39.80 -23.39
CA THR A 37 -9.70 38.42 -23.80
C THR A 37 -10.79 37.82 -22.92
N ALA A 38 -10.74 38.04 -21.61
CA ALA A 38 -11.78 37.60 -20.69
C ALA A 38 -13.14 38.25 -21.03
N ASP A 39 -13.16 39.56 -21.31
CA ASP A 39 -14.37 40.27 -21.73
C ASP A 39 -14.94 39.69 -23.04
N ALA A 40 -14.08 39.42 -24.03
CA ALA A 40 -14.48 38.82 -25.29
C ALA A 40 -15.06 37.40 -25.13
N ILE A 41 -14.53 36.60 -24.20
CA ILE A 41 -15.09 35.28 -23.87
C ILE A 41 -16.46 35.45 -23.22
N LEU A 42 -16.59 36.32 -22.22
CA LEU A 42 -17.85 36.52 -21.51
C LEU A 42 -18.95 37.09 -22.41
N ASP A 43 -18.62 37.95 -23.38
CA ASP A 43 -19.55 38.47 -24.38
C ASP A 43 -19.95 37.41 -25.44
N THR A 44 -19.21 36.31 -25.56
CA THR A 44 -19.52 35.24 -26.50
C THR A 44 -20.75 34.46 -26.02
N GLY A 45 -21.68 34.19 -26.95
CA GLY A 45 -22.89 33.41 -26.67
C GLY A 45 -24.01 34.17 -25.98
N VAL A 46 -23.78 35.42 -25.54
CA VAL A 46 -24.78 36.23 -24.82
C VAL A 46 -25.98 36.52 -25.71
N GLN A 47 -27.17 36.05 -25.30
CA GLN A 47 -28.44 36.33 -25.96
C GLN A 47 -29.50 36.81 -24.96
N TRP A 48 -30.52 37.52 -25.46
CA TRP A 48 -31.54 38.17 -24.63
C TRP A 48 -32.47 37.17 -23.88
N PHE A 49 -32.50 35.89 -24.27
CA PHE A 49 -33.43 34.90 -23.68
C PHE A 49 -32.78 33.60 -23.20
N THR A 50 -31.73 33.12 -23.85
CA THR A 50 -31.00 31.91 -23.42
C THR A 50 -29.56 32.04 -23.86
N ASP A 51 -28.65 32.06 -22.89
CA ASP A 51 -27.22 32.21 -23.14
C ASP A 51 -26.65 30.94 -23.78
N ASP A 52 -25.77 31.08 -24.77
CA ASP A 52 -25.08 29.97 -25.43
C ASP A 52 -23.75 29.68 -24.73
N TYR A 53 -23.86 29.01 -23.59
CA TYR A 53 -22.73 28.60 -22.76
C TYR A 53 -21.73 27.69 -23.48
N ASP A 54 -22.19 26.90 -24.44
CA ASP A 54 -21.31 26.03 -25.21
C ASP A 54 -20.38 26.84 -26.12
N SER A 55 -20.92 27.84 -26.83
CA SER A 55 -20.10 28.74 -27.65
C SER A 55 -19.08 29.50 -26.80
N ARG A 56 -19.43 29.85 -25.56
CA ARG A 56 -18.49 30.46 -24.60
C ARG A 56 -17.37 29.49 -24.20
N MET A 57 -17.68 28.23 -23.88
CA MET A 57 -16.69 27.20 -23.56
C MET A 57 -15.74 26.95 -24.73
N VAL A 58 -16.27 26.84 -25.96
CA VAL A 58 -15.45 26.66 -27.18
C VAL A 58 -14.49 27.84 -27.33
N ARG A 59 -14.99 29.08 -27.20
CA ARG A 59 -14.15 30.28 -27.29
C ARG A 59 -13.08 30.33 -26.20
N TYR A 60 -13.42 29.95 -24.98
CA TYR A 60 -12.45 29.84 -23.89
C TYR A 60 -11.34 28.84 -24.23
N ALA A 61 -11.68 27.62 -24.65
CA ALA A 61 -10.69 26.60 -25.00
C ALA A 61 -9.82 27.00 -26.21
N GLU A 62 -10.39 27.72 -27.20
CA GLU A 62 -9.64 28.32 -28.30
C GLU A 62 -8.60 29.34 -27.83
N GLU A 63 -8.94 30.20 -26.87
CA GLU A 63 -8.01 31.21 -26.34
C GLU A 63 -6.94 30.56 -25.45
N MET A 64 -7.32 29.59 -24.61
CA MET A 64 -6.35 28.83 -23.78
C MET A 64 -5.25 28.18 -24.64
N ALA A 65 -5.61 27.60 -25.78
CA ALA A 65 -4.65 26.97 -26.70
C ALA A 65 -3.66 27.95 -27.37
N LYS A 66 -3.90 29.26 -27.29
CA LYS A 66 -3.01 30.30 -27.83
C LYS A 66 -2.09 30.91 -26.77
N LEU A 67 -2.34 30.62 -25.50
CA LEU A 67 -1.64 31.24 -24.38
C LEU A 67 -0.55 30.31 -23.85
N SER A 68 0.47 30.92 -23.24
CA SER A 68 1.37 30.17 -22.36
C SER A 68 0.59 29.69 -21.12
N PRO A 69 1.04 28.63 -20.42
CA PRO A 69 0.38 28.15 -19.20
C PRO A 69 0.17 29.25 -18.15
N GLU A 70 1.15 30.13 -17.98
CA GLU A 70 1.07 31.26 -17.03
C GLU A 70 0.07 32.33 -17.46
N ASP A 71 -0.01 32.64 -18.75
CA ASP A 71 -1.02 33.57 -19.26
C ASP A 71 -2.43 32.96 -19.25
N GLY A 72 -2.55 31.65 -19.49
CA GLY A 72 -3.79 30.90 -19.30
C GLY A 72 -4.23 30.90 -17.83
N ALA A 73 -3.30 30.83 -16.89
CA ALA A 73 -3.59 30.95 -15.47
C ALA A 73 -4.10 32.36 -15.09
N ARG A 74 -3.51 33.41 -15.67
CA ARG A 74 -4.00 34.80 -15.52
C ARG A 74 -5.38 34.99 -16.17
N LEU A 75 -5.67 34.31 -17.27
CA LEU A 75 -6.99 34.32 -17.90
C LEU A 75 -8.06 33.68 -17.00
N ASN A 76 -7.76 32.53 -16.40
CA ASN A 76 -8.64 31.89 -15.42
C ASN A 76 -8.99 32.83 -14.25
N GLU A 77 -7.98 33.50 -13.69
CA GLU A 77 -8.18 34.50 -12.64
C GLU A 77 -9.12 35.64 -13.10
N ALA A 78 -8.85 36.22 -14.27
CA ALA A 78 -9.64 37.31 -14.82
C ALA A 78 -11.10 36.91 -15.06
N LEU A 79 -11.35 35.70 -15.58
CA LEU A 79 -12.69 35.17 -15.79
C LEU A 79 -13.45 34.99 -14.48
N LEU A 80 -12.83 34.38 -13.47
CA LEU A 80 -13.47 34.15 -12.16
C LEU A 80 -13.72 35.44 -11.38
N GLN A 81 -12.88 36.47 -11.55
CA GLN A 81 -13.10 37.79 -10.95
C GLN A 81 -14.27 38.56 -11.62
N LYS A 82 -14.41 38.45 -12.94
CA LYS A 82 -15.46 39.14 -13.71
C LYS A 82 -16.80 38.42 -13.63
N ASP A 83 -16.80 37.09 -13.60
CA ASP A 83 -17.98 36.24 -13.56
C ASP A 83 -17.91 35.27 -12.37
N GLY A 84 -18.37 35.73 -11.20
CA GLY A 84 -18.46 34.90 -10.01
C GLY A 84 -19.44 33.72 -10.14
N GLY A 85 -20.25 33.67 -11.20
CA GLY A 85 -21.16 32.56 -11.52
C GLY A 85 -20.60 31.57 -12.54
N ALA A 86 -19.38 31.76 -13.06
CA ALA A 86 -18.83 30.97 -14.16
C ALA A 86 -18.86 29.46 -13.87
N LEU A 87 -18.32 29.05 -12.71
CA LEU A 87 -18.27 27.64 -12.29
C LEU A 87 -19.65 27.01 -12.05
N ALA A 88 -20.66 27.83 -11.74
CA ALA A 88 -22.03 27.36 -11.56
C ALA A 88 -22.84 27.30 -12.88
N SER A 89 -22.34 27.93 -13.95
CA SER A 89 -23.07 28.12 -15.20
C SER A 89 -22.41 27.43 -16.40
N TRP A 90 -21.30 27.99 -16.91
CA TRP A 90 -20.69 27.60 -18.18
C TRP A 90 -19.29 26.98 -18.06
N LEU A 91 -18.50 27.39 -17.06
CA LEU A 91 -17.14 26.90 -16.85
C LEU A 91 -17.17 25.63 -16.01
N LYS A 92 -17.62 24.53 -16.62
CA LYS A 92 -17.76 23.23 -15.96
C LYS A 92 -17.05 22.15 -16.75
N LEU A 93 -16.51 21.16 -16.04
CA LEU A 93 -15.83 20.02 -16.65
C LEU A 93 -16.77 19.22 -17.57
N ASP A 94 -18.00 18.95 -17.15
CA ASP A 94 -19.00 18.24 -17.97
C ASP A 94 -19.28 18.93 -19.31
N THR A 95 -19.25 20.26 -19.32
CA THR A 95 -19.43 21.08 -20.52
C THR A 95 -18.19 21.04 -21.40
N LEU A 96 -16.98 21.12 -20.82
CA LEU A 96 -15.72 20.97 -21.54
C LEU A 96 -15.61 19.60 -22.23
N ASP A 97 -15.88 18.52 -21.49
CA ASP A 97 -15.84 17.15 -22.02
C ASP A 97 -16.87 16.96 -23.14
N ARG A 98 -18.09 17.49 -22.96
CA ARG A 98 -19.10 17.47 -24.03
C ARG A 98 -18.58 18.16 -25.29
N MET A 99 -17.93 19.32 -25.17
CA MET A 99 -17.40 20.04 -26.33
C MET A 99 -16.31 19.23 -27.05
N GLN A 100 -15.47 18.51 -26.31
CA GLN A 100 -14.44 17.65 -26.90
C GLN A 100 -15.08 16.43 -27.59
N ASN A 101 -16.01 15.75 -26.92
CA ASN A 101 -16.71 14.57 -27.44
C ASN A 101 -17.55 14.88 -28.68
N ASP A 102 -18.15 16.06 -28.76
CA ASP A 102 -18.87 16.55 -29.94
C ASP A 102 -17.92 17.02 -31.07
N GLY A 103 -16.60 17.01 -30.85
CA GLY A 103 -15.59 17.47 -31.80
C GLY A 103 -15.60 18.99 -32.02
N ARG A 104 -16.20 19.74 -31.09
CA ARG A 104 -16.25 21.22 -31.13
C ARG A 104 -14.96 21.85 -30.62
N ILE A 105 -14.23 21.14 -29.77
CA ILE A 105 -12.84 21.44 -29.41
C ILE A 105 -11.95 20.24 -29.69
N SER A 106 -10.68 20.49 -29.97
CA SER A 106 -9.64 19.50 -30.18
C SER A 106 -9.04 19.01 -28.87
N GLN A 107 -8.30 17.90 -28.93
CA GLN A 107 -7.52 17.38 -27.80
C GLN A 107 -6.52 18.41 -27.27
N ASP A 108 -5.86 19.16 -28.17
CA ASP A 108 -4.85 20.16 -27.79
C ASP A 108 -5.49 21.33 -27.02
N GLN A 109 -6.70 21.74 -27.44
CA GLN A 109 -7.48 22.75 -26.71
C GLN A 109 -7.92 22.25 -25.33
N TYR A 110 -8.34 20.99 -25.24
CA TYR A 110 -8.69 20.36 -23.97
C TYR A 110 -7.48 20.29 -23.01
N ALA A 111 -6.33 19.85 -23.52
CA ALA A 111 -5.07 19.79 -22.76
C ALA A 111 -4.60 21.19 -22.32
N ALA A 112 -4.74 22.21 -23.16
CA ALA A 112 -4.39 23.59 -22.80
C ALA A 112 -5.28 24.15 -21.68
N VAL A 113 -6.57 23.81 -21.67
CA VAL A 113 -7.47 24.14 -20.55
C VAL A 113 -7.00 23.46 -19.27
N SER A 114 -6.66 22.17 -19.33
CA SER A 114 -6.15 21.43 -18.17
C SER A 114 -4.83 22.00 -17.64
N GLU A 115 -3.86 22.27 -18.51
CA GLU A 115 -2.57 22.84 -18.10
C GLU A 115 -2.70 24.25 -17.51
N GLY A 116 -3.53 25.11 -18.11
CA GLY A 116 -3.76 26.44 -17.58
C GLY A 116 -4.55 26.44 -16.26
N PHE A 117 -5.49 25.50 -16.07
CA PHE A 117 -6.21 25.31 -14.81
C PHE A 117 -5.27 24.84 -13.69
N THR A 118 -4.47 23.81 -13.95
CA THR A 118 -3.51 23.27 -12.96
C THR A 118 -2.46 24.31 -12.58
N THR A 119 -1.98 25.11 -13.55
CA THR A 119 -1.08 26.25 -13.30
C THR A 119 -1.76 27.33 -12.47
N ALA A 120 -3.04 27.66 -12.74
CA ALA A 120 -3.79 28.65 -11.98
C ALA A 120 -4.00 28.25 -10.52
N TYR A 121 -4.31 26.98 -10.27
CA TYR A 121 -4.44 26.44 -8.92
C TYR A 121 -3.11 26.53 -8.15
N ASN A 122 -2.01 26.06 -8.75
CA ASN A 122 -0.68 26.10 -8.11
C ASN A 122 -0.22 27.54 -7.83
N ALA A 123 -0.63 28.51 -8.66
CA ALA A 123 -0.37 29.93 -8.46
C ALA A 123 -1.29 30.60 -7.41
N GLY A 124 -2.23 29.86 -6.81
CA GLY A 124 -3.20 30.39 -5.84
C GLY A 124 -4.30 31.27 -6.46
N ARG A 125 -4.46 31.21 -7.78
CA ARG A 125 -5.49 31.95 -8.53
C ARG A 125 -6.85 31.24 -8.55
N ILE A 126 -6.83 29.92 -8.36
CA ILE A 126 -8.00 29.08 -8.13
C ILE A 126 -7.89 28.54 -6.70
N SER A 127 -8.92 28.75 -5.89
CA SER A 127 -8.98 28.21 -4.53
C SER A 127 -9.38 26.74 -4.53
N ASP A 128 -9.16 26.05 -3.40
CA ASP A 128 -9.58 24.66 -3.21
C ASP A 128 -11.07 24.45 -3.50
N GLN A 129 -11.93 25.34 -3.00
CA GLN A 129 -13.37 25.27 -3.25
C GLN A 129 -13.73 25.42 -4.73
N GLN A 130 -13.02 26.32 -5.44
CA GLN A 130 -13.22 26.49 -6.88
C GLN A 130 -12.74 25.26 -7.65
N ALA A 131 -11.62 24.67 -7.25
CA ALA A 131 -11.11 23.44 -7.84
C ALA A 131 -12.06 22.26 -7.63
N GLU A 132 -12.55 22.04 -6.41
CA GLU A 132 -13.55 21.01 -6.10
C GLU A 132 -14.83 21.19 -6.92
N THR A 133 -15.27 22.44 -7.11
CA THR A 133 -16.49 22.75 -7.88
C THR A 133 -16.28 22.45 -9.36
N PHE A 134 -15.15 22.86 -9.94
CA PHE A 134 -14.84 22.60 -11.35
C PHE A 134 -14.68 21.11 -11.64
N LEU A 135 -13.91 20.40 -10.79
CA LEU A 135 -13.62 18.98 -10.92
C LEU A 135 -14.77 18.07 -10.48
N GLY A 136 -15.85 18.63 -9.91
CA GLY A 136 -17.02 17.87 -9.49
C GLY A 136 -16.80 16.94 -8.29
N THR A 137 -15.72 17.12 -7.53
CA THR A 137 -15.39 16.22 -6.40
C THR A 137 -16.43 16.28 -5.27
N GLN A 138 -17.21 17.36 -5.17
CA GLN A 138 -18.34 17.49 -4.25
C GLN A 138 -19.47 16.48 -4.52
N ILE A 139 -19.58 15.97 -5.74
CA ILE A 139 -20.52 14.89 -6.07
C ILE A 139 -19.88 13.55 -5.68
N LEU A 140 -18.60 13.39 -6.03
CA LEU A 140 -17.85 12.15 -5.83
C LEU A 140 -17.59 11.84 -4.35
N ASN A 141 -17.50 12.85 -3.48
CA ASN A 141 -17.21 12.64 -2.07
C ASN A 141 -18.38 12.00 -1.28
N GLY A 142 -19.60 12.06 -1.83
CA GLY A 142 -20.81 11.52 -1.23
C GLY A 142 -21.26 10.17 -1.80
N VAL A 143 -20.56 9.62 -2.81
CA VAL A 143 -20.92 8.34 -3.45
C VAL A 143 -19.69 7.52 -3.81
N ALA A 144 -19.80 6.19 -3.72
CA ALA A 144 -18.76 5.28 -4.18
C ALA A 144 -18.56 5.40 -5.71
N PRO A 145 -17.36 5.09 -6.24
CA PRO A 145 -17.07 5.35 -7.65
C PRO A 145 -18.00 4.69 -8.67
N GLY A 146 -18.43 3.46 -8.41
CA GLY A 146 -19.35 2.72 -9.28
C GLY A 146 -20.75 3.33 -9.40
N ILE A 147 -21.12 4.28 -8.54
CA ILE A 147 -22.41 5.01 -8.59
C ILE A 147 -22.35 6.19 -9.57
N ALA A 148 -21.17 6.81 -9.73
CA ALA A 148 -20.96 7.99 -10.57
C ALA A 148 -19.79 7.80 -11.57
N PRO A 149 -19.83 6.77 -12.42
CA PRO A 149 -18.70 6.39 -13.28
C PRO A 149 -18.34 7.47 -14.31
N ASP A 150 -19.33 8.19 -14.84
CA ASP A 150 -19.10 9.26 -15.80
C ASP A 150 -18.27 10.38 -15.15
N GLN A 151 -18.69 10.89 -14.00
CA GLN A 151 -17.97 11.95 -13.29
C GLN A 151 -16.54 11.54 -12.90
N TRP A 152 -16.35 10.25 -12.57
CA TRP A 152 -15.03 9.70 -12.31
C TRP A 152 -14.13 9.68 -13.55
N ASN A 153 -14.64 9.25 -14.69
CA ASN A 153 -13.88 9.26 -15.94
C ASN A 153 -13.53 10.69 -16.37
N GLN A 154 -14.47 11.63 -16.24
CA GLN A 154 -14.25 13.05 -16.52
C GLN A 154 -13.09 13.62 -15.70
N LEU A 155 -13.09 13.39 -14.38
CA LEU A 155 -12.01 13.80 -13.50
C LEU A 155 -10.66 13.22 -13.96
N ARG A 156 -10.61 11.93 -14.25
CA ARG A 156 -9.36 11.24 -14.63
C ARG A 156 -8.84 11.67 -16.00
N GLU A 157 -9.74 11.82 -16.98
CA GLU A 157 -9.40 12.30 -18.33
C GLU A 157 -8.84 13.73 -18.27
N PHE A 158 -9.47 14.61 -17.49
CA PHE A 158 -9.00 15.98 -17.31
C PHE A 158 -7.59 16.04 -16.72
N LEU A 159 -7.35 15.31 -15.63
CA LEU A 159 -6.03 15.26 -15.00
C LEU A 159 -5.00 14.54 -15.88
N GLY A 160 -5.45 13.61 -16.72
CA GLY A 160 -4.63 12.86 -17.67
C GLY A 160 -4.26 13.65 -18.94
N ALA A 161 -5.02 14.69 -19.30
CA ALA A 161 -4.82 15.43 -20.54
C ALA A 161 -3.47 16.18 -20.61
N SER A 162 -2.90 16.54 -19.45
CA SER A 162 -1.62 17.25 -19.32
C SER A 162 -0.59 16.47 -18.48
N ASN A 163 -0.71 15.13 -18.42
CA ASN A 163 0.00 14.23 -17.48
C ASN A 163 1.55 14.29 -17.54
N GLY A 164 2.12 14.97 -18.53
CA GLY A 164 3.57 15.15 -18.69
C GLY A 164 4.14 16.46 -18.15
N SER A 165 3.32 17.39 -17.66
CA SER A 165 3.79 18.69 -17.16
C SER A 165 4.09 18.68 -15.66
N GLU A 166 5.14 19.39 -15.25
CA GLU A 166 5.48 19.61 -13.83
C GLU A 166 4.35 20.30 -13.07
N ALA A 167 3.63 21.22 -13.72
CA ALA A 167 2.47 21.88 -13.15
C ALA A 167 1.33 20.90 -12.82
N THR A 168 1.07 19.91 -13.69
CA THR A 168 0.04 18.90 -13.43
C THR A 168 0.42 17.98 -12.29
N GLN A 169 1.69 17.57 -12.21
CA GLN A 169 2.18 16.75 -11.08
C GLN A 169 2.08 17.52 -9.75
N THR A 170 2.52 18.79 -9.75
CA THR A 170 2.41 19.67 -8.57
C THR A 170 0.94 19.89 -8.17
N PHE A 171 0.05 20.05 -9.15
CA PHE A 171 -1.39 20.17 -8.89
C PHE A 171 -1.94 18.90 -8.24
N ARG A 172 -1.63 17.72 -8.78
CA ARG A 172 -2.12 16.44 -8.27
C ARG A 172 -1.70 16.24 -6.81
N GLU A 173 -0.44 16.51 -6.50
CA GLU A 173 0.09 16.41 -5.13
C GLU A 173 -0.61 17.40 -4.19
N ASN A 174 -0.64 18.70 -4.52
CA ASN A 174 -1.28 19.73 -3.69
C ASN A 174 -2.79 19.50 -3.48
N PHE A 175 -3.50 19.10 -4.54
CA PHE A 175 -4.94 18.88 -4.47
C PHE A 175 -5.28 17.58 -3.74
N ALA A 176 -4.49 16.51 -3.92
CA ALA A 176 -4.62 15.28 -3.13
C ALA A 176 -4.35 15.55 -1.64
N GLU A 177 -3.35 16.37 -1.31
CA GLU A 177 -3.10 16.83 0.06
C GLU A 177 -4.28 17.61 0.65
N HIS A 178 -4.90 18.51 -0.12
CA HIS A 178 -6.09 19.24 0.30
C HIS A 178 -7.24 18.27 0.62
N LEU A 179 -7.55 17.34 -0.29
CA LEU A 179 -8.61 16.36 -0.10
C LEU A 179 -8.33 15.45 1.11
N LEU A 180 -7.10 14.97 1.26
CA LEU A 180 -6.71 14.08 2.37
C LEU A 180 -6.69 14.80 3.73
N ALA A 181 -6.54 16.12 3.77
CA ALA A 181 -6.59 16.87 5.03
C ALA A 181 -8.02 17.04 5.59
N LYS A 182 -9.06 16.93 4.75
CA LYS A 182 -10.46 17.17 5.13
C LYS A 182 -10.97 16.30 6.29
N PRO A 183 -10.67 14.99 6.38
CA PRO A 183 -11.07 14.15 7.50
C PRO A 183 -10.50 14.58 8.86
N LEU A 184 -9.40 15.36 8.88
CA LEU A 184 -8.82 15.89 10.12
C LEU A 184 -9.60 17.07 10.70
N ASP A 185 -10.44 17.73 9.89
CA ASP A 185 -11.34 18.79 10.36
C ASP A 185 -12.62 18.19 10.94
N ALA A 186 -12.81 18.36 12.26
CA ALA A 186 -13.99 17.88 12.98
C ALA A 186 -15.33 18.43 12.45
N ASN A 187 -15.32 19.51 11.65
CA ASN A 187 -16.52 20.06 11.02
C ASN A 187 -16.90 19.36 9.71
N ASN A 188 -16.06 18.44 9.19
CA ASN A 188 -16.20 17.86 7.86
C ASN A 188 -16.57 16.36 7.87
N ILE A 189 -17.64 16.05 8.60
CA ILE A 189 -18.16 14.68 8.88
C ILE A 189 -18.74 13.97 7.63
N HIS A 190 -18.70 14.60 6.45
CA HIS A 190 -19.30 14.07 5.20
C HIS A 190 -18.29 13.86 4.07
N SER A 191 -17.00 13.83 4.39
CA SER A 191 -15.88 13.66 3.45
C SER A 191 -15.50 12.18 3.20
N ALA A 192 -16.47 11.26 3.27
CA ALA A 192 -16.22 9.81 3.33
C ALA A 192 -15.36 9.27 2.16
N HIS A 193 -15.44 9.90 0.98
CA HIS A 193 -14.65 9.49 -0.18
C HIS A 193 -13.49 10.43 -0.56
N ASP A 194 -13.30 11.58 0.12
CA ASP A 194 -12.22 12.53 -0.24
C ASP A 194 -10.83 11.88 -0.12
N ALA A 195 -10.60 11.08 0.92
CA ALA A 195 -9.34 10.36 1.12
C ALA A 195 -9.07 9.32 0.01
N GLY A 196 -10.10 8.61 -0.45
CA GLY A 196 -9.97 7.69 -1.59
C GLY A 196 -9.71 8.40 -2.90
N ILE A 197 -10.38 9.54 -3.15
CA ILE A 197 -10.09 10.39 -4.31
C ILE A 197 -8.64 10.87 -4.29
N ALA A 198 -8.13 11.30 -3.13
CA ALA A 198 -6.73 11.71 -2.99
C ALA A 198 -5.74 10.59 -3.39
N MET A 199 -5.96 9.37 -2.90
CA MET A 199 -5.12 8.22 -3.24
C MET A 199 -5.26 7.82 -4.71
N GLN A 200 -6.45 7.91 -5.30
CA GLN A 200 -6.65 7.66 -6.73
C GLN A 200 -5.89 8.68 -7.59
N ILE A 201 -5.94 9.97 -7.24
CA ILE A 201 -5.20 11.03 -7.94
C ILE A 201 -3.69 10.77 -7.87
N ALA A 202 -3.20 10.37 -6.70
CA ALA A 202 -1.81 10.01 -6.48
C ALA A 202 -1.42 8.74 -7.28
N GLY A 203 -2.26 7.71 -7.27
CA GLY A 203 -2.04 6.46 -8.03
C GLY A 203 -2.02 6.70 -9.55
N ASP A 204 -2.88 7.57 -10.06
CA ASP A 204 -2.95 7.92 -11.48
C ASP A 204 -1.83 8.87 -11.93
N SER A 205 -1.01 9.39 -11.01
CA SER A 205 0.03 10.39 -11.32
C SER A 205 1.17 9.83 -12.18
N GLY A 206 1.38 8.50 -12.13
CA GLY A 206 2.57 7.86 -12.69
C GLY A 206 3.81 8.01 -11.81
N ASP A 207 3.74 8.78 -10.72
CA ASP A 207 4.75 8.85 -9.68
C ASP A 207 4.42 7.82 -8.57
N PRO A 208 5.21 6.74 -8.45
CA PRO A 208 4.97 5.68 -7.47
C PRO A 208 5.06 6.13 -6.01
N ASP A 209 5.68 7.28 -5.74
CA ASP A 209 5.98 7.77 -4.39
C ASP A 209 4.99 8.85 -3.91
N MET A 210 4.12 9.35 -4.80
CA MET A 210 3.23 10.48 -4.51
C MET A 210 2.26 10.18 -3.36
N ALA A 211 1.67 8.98 -3.30
CA ALA A 211 0.71 8.65 -2.25
C ALA A 211 1.34 8.69 -0.84
N ALA A 212 2.55 8.16 -0.70
CA ALA A 212 3.32 8.24 0.54
C ALA A 212 3.66 9.70 0.90
N ARG A 213 4.12 10.52 -0.06
CA ARG A 213 4.45 11.94 0.17
C ARG A 213 3.23 12.75 0.62
N VAL A 214 2.10 12.59 -0.08
CA VAL A 214 0.82 13.24 0.27
C VAL A 214 0.40 12.86 1.69
N PHE A 215 0.42 11.56 2.02
CA PHE A 215 0.08 11.08 3.37
C PHE A 215 1.00 11.67 4.44
N ALA A 216 2.31 11.60 4.24
CA ALA A 216 3.30 12.11 5.17
C ALA A 216 3.18 13.63 5.36
N SER A 217 3.02 14.39 4.27
CA SER A 217 2.84 15.85 4.32
C SER A 217 1.63 16.26 5.17
N VAL A 218 0.48 15.60 4.97
CA VAL A 218 -0.72 15.89 5.76
C VAL A 218 -0.55 15.47 7.22
N ALA A 219 0.05 14.31 7.49
CA ALA A 219 0.29 13.84 8.86
C ALA A 219 1.27 14.74 9.63
N GLU A 220 2.36 15.18 8.98
CA GLU A 220 3.38 16.03 9.59
C GLU A 220 2.83 17.40 10.01
N ARG A 221 1.93 17.98 9.19
CA ARG A 221 1.28 19.27 9.47
C ARG A 221 0.50 19.28 10.78
N ALA A 222 0.05 18.15 11.29
CA ALA A 222 -0.62 18.07 12.59
C ALA A 222 0.32 18.42 13.77
N GLY A 223 1.62 18.23 13.61
CA GLY A 223 2.64 18.60 14.60
C GLY A 223 3.09 20.07 14.50
N ASP A 224 2.73 20.78 13.44
CA ASP A 224 3.23 22.12 13.17
C ASP A 224 2.76 23.13 14.22
N GLY A 225 3.69 23.99 14.64
CA GLY A 225 3.43 24.99 15.68
C GLY A 225 3.37 24.43 17.11
N ILE A 226 3.47 23.11 17.32
CA ILE A 226 3.55 22.50 18.64
C ILE A 226 5.00 22.51 19.13
N SER A 227 5.30 23.39 20.09
CA SER A 227 6.67 23.57 20.62
C SER A 227 7.20 22.39 21.47
N ASP A 228 6.32 21.55 22.00
CA ASP A 228 6.67 20.38 22.80
C ASP A 228 6.83 19.16 21.87
N PRO A 229 8.04 18.60 21.69
CA PRO A 229 8.28 17.52 20.74
C PRO A 229 7.43 16.27 20.98
N ALA A 230 7.15 15.93 22.24
CA ALA A 230 6.34 14.76 22.58
C ALA A 230 4.87 14.97 22.19
N LYS A 231 4.36 16.20 22.35
CA LYS A 231 3.00 16.55 21.91
C LYS A 231 2.90 16.66 20.39
N ALA A 232 3.94 17.15 19.74
CA ALA A 232 4.00 17.19 18.27
C ALA A 232 3.98 15.77 17.70
N ALA A 233 4.79 14.86 18.24
CA ALA A 233 4.78 13.45 17.85
C ALA A 233 3.42 12.78 18.10
N ALA A 234 2.80 13.02 19.27
CA ALA A 234 1.47 12.49 19.56
C ALA A 234 0.39 13.02 18.60
N ALA A 235 0.46 14.30 18.19
CA ALA A 235 -0.47 14.88 17.22
C ALA A 235 -0.29 14.30 15.82
N ARG A 236 0.95 14.05 15.38
CA ARG A 236 1.26 13.35 14.12
C ARG A 236 0.72 11.93 14.13
N GLU A 237 0.92 11.21 15.23
CA GLU A 237 0.41 9.84 15.38
C GLU A 237 -1.12 9.79 15.36
N GLU A 238 -1.79 10.70 16.08
CA GLU A 238 -3.25 10.83 16.04
C GLU A 238 -3.74 11.15 14.62
N ALA A 239 -3.04 12.03 13.89
CA ALA A 239 -3.37 12.33 12.50
C ALA A 239 -3.17 11.11 11.59
N ARG A 240 -2.05 10.39 11.69
CA ARG A 240 -1.83 9.15 10.93
C ARG A 240 -2.96 8.15 11.13
N GLY A 241 -3.39 7.92 12.37
CA GLY A 241 -4.51 7.04 12.69
C GLY A 241 -5.80 7.46 11.99
N LYS A 242 -6.18 8.75 12.07
CA LYS A 242 -7.38 9.27 11.40
C LYS A 242 -7.30 9.21 9.88
N LEU A 243 -6.12 9.45 9.30
CA LEU A 243 -5.91 9.36 7.86
C LEU A 243 -6.02 7.91 7.37
N LEU A 244 -5.41 6.96 8.09
CA LEU A 244 -5.54 5.52 7.78
C LEU A 244 -7.00 5.07 7.86
N GLU A 245 -7.73 5.50 8.88
CA GLU A 245 -9.16 5.23 9.00
C GLU A 245 -9.96 5.80 7.83
N ALA A 246 -9.72 7.07 7.45
CA ALA A 246 -10.40 7.69 6.32
C ALA A 246 -10.10 7.01 4.98
N ILE A 247 -8.84 6.65 4.73
CA ILE A 247 -8.44 5.93 3.52
C ILE A 247 -9.04 4.52 3.51
N GLY A 248 -9.02 3.81 4.64
CA GLY A 248 -9.58 2.48 4.77
C GLY A 248 -11.08 2.46 4.52
N GLN A 249 -11.85 3.34 5.19
CA GLN A 249 -13.29 3.49 4.97
C GLN A 249 -13.63 3.83 3.52
N SER A 250 -12.82 4.68 2.87
CA SER A 250 -12.99 4.99 1.46
C SER A 250 -12.74 3.76 0.58
N SER A 251 -11.75 2.94 0.93
CA SER A 251 -11.35 1.75 0.16
C SER A 251 -12.47 0.74 -0.01
N ILE A 252 -13.37 0.62 0.97
CA ILE A 252 -14.56 -0.24 0.88
C ILE A 252 -15.43 0.14 -0.34
N GLY A 253 -15.65 1.44 -0.55
CA GLY A 253 -16.45 1.93 -1.68
C GLY A 253 -15.74 1.71 -3.02
N PHE A 254 -14.42 1.88 -3.05
CA PHE A 254 -13.60 1.67 -4.25
C PHE A 254 -13.52 0.18 -4.62
N GLU A 255 -13.33 -0.69 -3.64
CA GLU A 255 -13.31 -2.14 -3.83
C GLU A 255 -14.65 -2.65 -4.37
N ASN A 256 -15.77 -2.22 -3.78
CA ASN A 256 -17.11 -2.56 -4.28
C ASN A 256 -17.42 -1.97 -5.68
N SER A 257 -16.59 -1.03 -6.14
CA SER A 257 -16.67 -0.43 -7.47
C SER A 257 -15.67 -1.04 -8.45
N ALA A 258 -14.83 -1.99 -8.00
CA ALA A 258 -13.85 -2.66 -8.85
C ALA A 258 -14.58 -3.37 -10.01
N GLY A 259 -14.09 -3.13 -11.23
CA GLY A 259 -14.69 -3.67 -12.46
C GLY A 259 -15.90 -2.90 -12.99
N ALA A 260 -16.37 -1.83 -12.31
CA ALA A 260 -17.37 -0.92 -12.89
C ALA A 260 -16.79 -0.07 -14.03
N PHE A 261 -15.49 0.21 -14.00
CA PHE A 261 -14.70 0.85 -15.06
C PHE A 261 -13.20 0.62 -14.85
N ASP A 262 -12.42 0.78 -15.92
CA ASP A 262 -10.99 0.42 -15.95
C ASP A 262 -10.11 1.38 -15.12
N GLY A 263 -9.11 0.82 -14.44
CA GLY A 263 -8.03 1.58 -13.80
C GLY A 263 -8.35 2.19 -12.44
N LEU A 264 -9.49 1.87 -11.83
CA LEU A 264 -9.75 2.19 -10.42
C LEU A 264 -8.76 1.42 -9.54
N VAL A 265 -8.10 2.10 -8.60
CA VAL A 265 -7.16 1.47 -7.66
C VAL A 265 -7.77 1.37 -6.27
N ASN A 266 -7.34 0.38 -5.49
CA ASN A 266 -7.67 0.31 -4.07
C ASN A 266 -6.84 1.39 -3.31
N PRO A 267 -7.50 2.39 -2.66
CA PRO A 267 -6.80 3.50 -2.01
C PRO A 267 -5.80 3.06 -0.94
N MET A 268 -6.16 2.10 -0.09
CA MET A 268 -5.29 1.58 0.95
C MET A 268 -4.09 0.86 0.34
N ALA A 269 -4.30 -0.02 -0.65
CA ALA A 269 -3.19 -0.69 -1.34
C ALA A 269 -2.22 0.32 -1.99
N THR A 270 -2.75 1.39 -2.59
CA THR A 270 -1.97 2.46 -3.22
C THR A 270 -1.05 3.17 -2.22
N LEU A 271 -1.55 3.48 -1.02
CA LEU A 271 -0.73 4.04 0.04
C LEU A 271 0.36 3.07 0.47
N ILE A 272 0.00 1.81 0.74
CA ILE A 272 0.91 0.80 1.29
C ILE A 272 2.08 0.54 0.32
N ASP A 273 1.79 0.35 -0.97
CA ASP A 273 2.82 0.14 -2.00
C ASP A 273 3.75 1.37 -2.13
N SER A 274 3.19 2.57 -2.00
CA SER A 274 3.98 3.81 -2.05
C SER A 274 4.90 3.93 -0.83
N VAL A 275 4.43 3.54 0.36
CA VAL A 275 5.23 3.52 1.61
C VAL A 275 6.32 2.46 1.54
N ALA A 276 6.04 1.28 1.01
CA ALA A 276 7.02 0.18 0.87
C ALA A 276 8.23 0.54 -0.02
N ARG A 277 8.08 1.56 -0.88
CA ARG A 277 9.15 2.08 -1.76
C ARG A 277 10.04 3.13 -1.09
N GLN A 278 9.61 3.67 0.05
CA GLN A 278 10.32 4.75 0.71
C GLN A 278 11.66 4.27 1.32
N PRO A 279 12.62 5.18 1.52
CA PRO A 279 13.85 4.84 2.23
C PRO A 279 13.57 4.44 3.69
N ASP A 280 14.44 3.60 4.25
CA ASP A 280 14.44 3.25 5.67
C ASP A 280 14.80 4.48 6.53
N THR A 281 13.78 5.15 7.05
CA THR A 281 13.89 6.29 7.96
C THR A 281 12.87 6.15 9.08
N GLU A 282 13.11 6.80 10.22
CA GLU A 282 12.19 6.78 11.37
C GLU A 282 10.76 7.16 10.98
N GLN A 283 10.59 8.20 10.16
CA GLN A 283 9.27 8.65 9.69
C GLN A 283 8.51 7.58 8.89
N TRP A 284 9.18 6.92 7.95
CA TRP A 284 8.55 5.89 7.12
C TRP A 284 8.34 4.59 7.88
N ASN A 285 9.23 4.29 8.83
CA ASN A 285 9.08 3.16 9.74
C ASN A 285 7.86 3.36 10.67
N GLU A 286 7.67 4.55 11.24
CA GLU A 286 6.46 4.89 12.01
C GLU A 286 5.18 4.73 11.17
N THR A 287 5.21 5.20 9.92
CA THR A 287 4.08 5.09 9.00
C THR A 287 3.76 3.63 8.67
N ALA A 288 4.77 2.82 8.35
CA ALA A 288 4.63 1.40 8.06
C ALA A 288 4.11 0.62 9.28
N VAL A 289 4.59 0.95 10.48
CA VAL A 289 4.08 0.37 11.73
C VAL A 289 2.61 0.75 11.94
N GLY A 290 2.24 2.02 11.71
CA GLY A 290 0.84 2.47 11.81
C GLY A 290 -0.09 1.70 10.85
N ILE A 291 0.34 1.49 9.61
CA ILE A 291 -0.38 0.67 8.61
C ILE A 291 -0.56 -0.77 9.12
N ALA A 292 0.53 -1.38 9.61
CA ALA A 292 0.49 -2.78 10.06
C ALA A 292 -0.43 -2.97 11.27
N ARG A 293 -0.47 -2.00 12.20
CA ARG A 293 -1.42 -1.99 13.33
C ARG A 293 -2.86 -1.79 12.85
N TYR A 294 -3.07 -0.87 11.91
CA TYR A 294 -4.40 -0.58 11.36
C TYR A 294 -5.04 -1.82 10.70
N ALA A 295 -4.23 -2.69 10.10
CA ALA A 295 -4.70 -3.93 9.46
C ALA A 295 -5.45 -4.88 10.41
N GLU A 296 -5.21 -4.80 11.73
CA GLU A 296 -5.91 -5.60 12.74
C GLU A 296 -7.28 -5.05 13.13
N SER A 297 -7.52 -3.74 12.97
CA SER A 297 -8.69 -3.08 13.52
C SER A 297 -10.00 -3.71 13.03
N SER A 298 -10.91 -3.97 13.96
CA SER A 298 -12.09 -4.86 13.88
C SER A 298 -13.19 -4.51 12.85
N ASP A 299 -12.95 -3.61 11.90
CA ASP A 299 -13.79 -3.41 10.71
C ASP A 299 -13.15 -4.16 9.53
N ASN A 300 -13.59 -5.40 9.39
CA ASN A 300 -13.01 -6.43 8.52
C ASN A 300 -12.98 -6.05 7.03
N ASP A 301 -13.83 -5.11 6.58
CA ASP A 301 -14.13 -4.91 5.15
C ASP A 301 -13.04 -4.17 4.35
N VAL A 302 -12.00 -3.65 5.02
CA VAL A 302 -10.89 -2.96 4.35
C VAL A 302 -9.82 -3.93 3.84
N PHE A 303 -9.53 -4.96 4.65
CA PHE A 303 -8.49 -5.95 4.36
C PHE A 303 -9.07 -7.33 4.05
N TYR A 304 -10.34 -7.58 4.38
CA TYR A 304 -11.03 -8.83 4.13
C TYR A 304 -12.30 -8.59 3.32
N ASP A 305 -12.61 -9.52 2.44
CA ASP A 305 -13.86 -9.52 1.70
C ASP A 305 -15.03 -9.83 2.68
N PRO A 306 -16.08 -8.99 2.73
CA PRO A 306 -17.15 -9.12 3.71
C PRO A 306 -18.01 -10.38 3.53
N TYR A 307 -17.93 -11.06 2.38
CA TYR A 307 -18.73 -12.24 2.07
C TYR A 307 -17.98 -13.54 2.30
N THR A 308 -16.66 -13.53 2.10
CA THR A 308 -15.80 -14.71 2.19
C THR A 308 -14.88 -14.69 3.41
N ASP A 309 -14.71 -13.55 4.09
CA ASP A 309 -13.80 -13.35 5.22
C ASP A 309 -12.33 -13.68 4.85
N LYS A 310 -12.01 -13.62 3.54
CA LYS A 310 -10.66 -13.82 2.98
C LYS A 310 -9.96 -12.49 2.76
N PRO A 311 -8.63 -12.41 2.89
CA PRO A 311 -7.92 -11.19 2.58
C PRO A 311 -8.17 -10.71 1.14
N ILE A 312 -8.37 -9.41 0.96
CA ILE A 312 -8.49 -8.78 -0.35
C ILE A 312 -7.12 -8.80 -1.03
N ALA A 313 -7.05 -9.29 -2.27
CA ALA A 313 -5.80 -9.56 -2.97
C ALA A 313 -4.88 -8.33 -3.06
N SER A 314 -5.41 -7.17 -3.46
CA SER A 314 -4.59 -5.95 -3.64
C SER A 314 -3.96 -5.45 -2.35
N THR A 315 -4.68 -5.51 -1.23
CA THR A 315 -4.13 -5.07 0.07
C THR A 315 -3.21 -6.14 0.67
N ALA A 316 -3.45 -7.42 0.40
CA ALA A 316 -2.56 -8.51 0.80
C ALA A 316 -1.20 -8.45 0.07
N GLU A 317 -1.20 -8.22 -1.25
CA GLU A 317 0.01 -8.00 -2.04
C GLU A 317 0.77 -6.76 -1.56
N ALA A 318 0.08 -5.64 -1.36
CA ALA A 318 0.72 -4.41 -0.87
C ALA A 318 1.34 -4.57 0.53
N LEU A 319 0.63 -5.20 1.48
CA LEU A 319 1.18 -5.50 2.81
C LEU A 319 2.37 -6.46 2.74
N THR A 320 2.36 -7.38 1.78
CA THR A 320 3.50 -8.27 1.53
C THR A 320 4.72 -7.50 1.07
N ASN A 321 4.54 -6.54 0.15
CA ASN A 321 5.59 -5.63 -0.28
C ASN A 321 6.13 -4.79 0.89
N LEU A 322 5.26 -4.33 1.79
CA LEU A 322 5.67 -3.58 2.98
C LEU A 322 6.52 -4.44 3.94
N VAL A 323 6.09 -5.66 4.22
CA VAL A 323 6.80 -6.60 5.13
C VAL A 323 8.12 -7.08 4.52
N ALA A 324 8.17 -7.30 3.22
CA ALA A 324 9.39 -7.70 2.52
C ALA A 324 10.30 -6.53 2.12
N GLY A 325 9.81 -5.29 2.24
CA GLY A 325 10.51 -4.07 1.89
C GLY A 325 11.44 -3.56 2.99
N ASN A 326 11.92 -2.34 2.81
CA ASN A 326 12.89 -1.70 3.72
C ASN A 326 12.35 -1.54 5.16
N GLN A 327 11.04 -1.36 5.30
CA GLN A 327 10.37 -1.11 6.58
C GLN A 327 10.02 -2.41 7.34
N GLY A 328 10.23 -3.58 6.73
CA GLY A 328 9.82 -4.87 7.27
C GLY A 328 10.38 -5.16 8.67
N ASP A 329 11.67 -4.89 8.90
CA ASP A 329 12.28 -5.09 10.22
C ASP A 329 11.66 -4.19 11.29
N ALA A 330 11.37 -2.93 10.96
CA ALA A 330 10.73 -1.99 11.89
C ALA A 330 9.31 -2.45 12.25
N VAL A 331 8.53 -2.89 11.26
CA VAL A 331 7.19 -3.46 11.47
C VAL A 331 7.24 -4.68 12.37
N LEU A 332 8.05 -5.69 12.02
CA LEU A 332 8.16 -6.93 12.79
C LEU A 332 8.69 -6.68 14.20
N THR A 333 9.64 -5.76 14.35
CA THR A 333 10.20 -5.36 15.65
C THR A 333 9.17 -4.65 16.53
N ALA A 334 8.41 -3.71 15.97
CA ALA A 334 7.39 -2.96 16.72
C ALA A 334 6.23 -3.84 17.18
N LEU A 335 5.75 -4.75 16.32
CA LEU A 335 4.66 -5.68 16.66
C LEU A 335 5.13 -6.87 17.52
N SER A 336 6.44 -7.15 17.55
CA SER A 336 7.01 -8.13 18.47
C SER A 336 7.49 -7.52 19.79
N ASN A 337 7.16 -6.26 20.06
CA ASN A 337 7.58 -5.58 21.29
C ASN A 337 6.81 -6.11 22.51
N TRP A 338 7.55 -6.48 23.55
CA TRP A 338 6.99 -6.95 24.81
C TRP A 338 6.68 -5.76 25.73
N ASP A 339 5.50 -5.18 25.57
CA ASP A 339 4.99 -4.15 26.47
C ASP A 339 4.01 -4.74 27.50
N GLY A 340 4.47 -4.81 28.76
CA GLY A 340 3.66 -5.29 29.88
C GLY A 340 2.68 -4.25 30.44
N SER A 341 2.58 -3.06 29.84
CA SER A 341 1.57 -2.08 30.18
C SER A 341 0.17 -2.66 29.96
N GLY A 342 -0.78 -2.28 30.82
CA GLY A 342 -2.15 -2.78 30.73
C GLY A 342 -2.93 -2.06 29.63
N VAL A 343 -3.74 -2.80 28.89
CA VAL A 343 -4.73 -2.25 27.95
C VAL A 343 -6.15 -2.42 28.48
N THR A 344 -7.11 -1.70 27.89
CA THR A 344 -8.50 -1.69 28.35
C THR A 344 -9.24 -2.97 27.96
N GLY A 345 -8.92 -4.10 28.60
CA GLY A 345 -9.70 -5.34 28.50
C GLY A 345 -10.91 -5.35 29.44
N ARG A 346 -11.94 -6.16 29.12
CA ARG A 346 -13.19 -6.24 29.91
C ARG A 346 -12.98 -6.70 31.35
N ASP A 347 -11.91 -7.47 31.58
CA ASP A 347 -11.55 -8.08 32.88
C ASP A 347 -10.27 -7.48 33.52
N GLY A 348 -9.65 -6.46 32.90
CA GLY A 348 -8.48 -5.76 33.48
C GLY A 348 -7.17 -6.55 33.53
N HIS A 349 -7.07 -7.67 32.80
CA HIS A 349 -5.88 -8.53 32.72
C HIS A 349 -5.10 -8.44 31.41
N ALA A 350 -5.67 -7.80 30.39
CA ALA A 350 -5.10 -7.68 29.05
C ALA A 350 -3.81 -6.83 29.04
N GLN A 351 -2.75 -7.33 28.42
CA GLN A 351 -1.47 -6.62 28.27
C GLN A 351 -1.27 -6.11 26.84
N GLN A 352 -0.52 -5.01 26.68
CA GLN A 352 -0.23 -4.41 25.38
C GLN A 352 0.53 -5.36 24.45
N PHE A 353 1.36 -6.26 24.99
CA PHE A 353 2.00 -7.28 24.16
C PHE A 353 0.99 -8.28 23.58
N GLY A 354 -0.11 -8.60 24.25
CA GLY A 354 -1.15 -9.44 23.64
C GLY A 354 -1.81 -8.75 22.46
N GLN A 355 -2.12 -7.46 22.57
CA GLN A 355 -2.61 -6.66 21.44
C GLN A 355 -1.58 -6.62 20.30
N ASN A 356 -0.30 -6.35 20.60
CA ASN A 356 0.77 -6.37 19.58
C ASN A 356 0.87 -7.75 18.90
N ALA A 357 0.67 -8.84 19.65
CA ALA A 357 0.70 -10.19 19.10
C ALA A 357 -0.52 -10.51 18.24
N ILE A 358 -1.70 -9.97 18.55
CA ILE A 358 -2.89 -10.06 17.69
C ILE A 358 -2.63 -9.30 16.38
N GLU A 359 -2.08 -8.09 16.45
CA GLU A 359 -1.70 -7.29 15.27
C GLU A 359 -0.69 -8.02 14.39
N LEU A 360 0.38 -8.57 14.99
CA LEU A 360 1.36 -9.39 14.29
C LEU A 360 0.71 -10.64 13.66
N GLY A 361 -0.16 -11.32 14.41
CA GLY A 361 -0.85 -12.52 13.93
C GLY A 361 -1.74 -12.22 12.72
N ASN A 362 -2.47 -11.10 12.77
CA ASN A 362 -3.29 -10.68 11.65
C ASN A 362 -2.46 -10.26 10.42
N LEU A 363 -1.34 -9.56 10.63
CA LEU A 363 -0.40 -9.23 9.55
C LEU A 363 0.13 -10.51 8.87
N LEU A 364 0.55 -11.50 9.66
CA LEU A 364 0.99 -12.81 9.13
C LEU A 364 -0.12 -13.53 8.38
N ARG A 365 -1.36 -13.47 8.88
CA ARG A 365 -2.54 -14.07 8.24
C ARG A 365 -2.84 -13.45 6.86
N ILE A 366 -2.68 -12.15 6.70
CA ILE A 366 -2.91 -11.45 5.42
C ILE A 366 -1.77 -11.71 4.44
N THR A 367 -0.54 -11.80 4.94
CA THR A 367 0.69 -11.83 4.12
C THR A 367 1.26 -13.25 4.00
N ALA A 368 2.16 -13.63 4.91
CA ALA A 368 2.99 -14.84 4.84
C ALA A 368 2.18 -16.14 4.90
N PHE A 369 1.03 -16.13 5.58
CA PHE A 369 0.19 -17.32 5.81
C PHE A 369 -1.12 -17.28 4.99
N ASN A 370 -1.18 -16.40 3.99
CA ASN A 370 -2.30 -16.32 3.07
C ASN A 370 -2.02 -17.20 1.83
N PRO A 371 -2.70 -18.35 1.67
CA PRO A 371 -2.48 -19.23 0.53
C PRO A 371 -2.95 -18.63 -0.80
N ASP A 372 -3.86 -17.65 -0.76
CA ASP A 372 -4.41 -16.98 -1.95
C ASP A 372 -3.53 -15.80 -2.40
N ASN A 373 -2.49 -15.45 -1.64
CA ASN A 373 -1.53 -14.39 -1.96
C ASN A 373 -0.34 -14.97 -2.76
N PRO A 374 -0.14 -14.56 -4.03
CA PRO A 374 0.96 -15.06 -4.86
C PRO A 374 2.35 -14.73 -4.30
N ASP A 375 2.46 -13.67 -3.49
CA ASP A 375 3.72 -13.17 -2.95
C ASP A 375 3.96 -13.61 -1.48
N ALA A 376 3.10 -14.47 -0.92
CA ALA A 376 3.20 -14.91 0.48
C ALA A 376 4.59 -15.43 0.88
N GLN A 377 5.30 -16.10 -0.04
CA GLN A 377 6.65 -16.60 0.18
C GLN A 377 7.67 -15.47 0.44
N GLN A 378 7.47 -14.30 -0.16
CA GLN A 378 8.33 -13.14 0.04
C GLN A 378 8.22 -12.60 1.46
N ALA A 379 6.98 -12.40 1.96
CA ALA A 379 6.75 -12.02 3.36
C ALA A 379 7.27 -13.09 4.33
N LEU A 380 7.05 -14.38 4.02
CA LEU A 380 7.56 -15.47 4.85
C LEU A 380 9.09 -15.45 4.95
N THR A 381 9.78 -15.17 3.85
CA THR A 381 11.25 -15.06 3.83
C THR A 381 11.72 -13.92 4.73
N ALA A 382 11.09 -12.75 4.67
CA ALA A 382 11.43 -11.62 5.53
C ALA A 382 11.21 -11.94 7.03
N VAL A 383 10.11 -12.61 7.37
CA VAL A 383 9.83 -13.07 8.74
C VAL A 383 10.89 -14.08 9.21
N GLN A 384 11.29 -15.01 8.34
CA GLN A 384 12.32 -16.01 8.64
C GLN A 384 13.70 -15.37 8.85
N GLU A 385 14.11 -14.42 8.01
CA GLU A 385 15.36 -13.69 8.15
C GLU A 385 15.40 -12.89 9.46
N TRP A 386 14.30 -12.20 9.76
CA TRP A 386 14.13 -11.46 11.02
C TRP A 386 14.24 -12.37 12.24
N ALA A 387 13.62 -13.56 12.20
CA ALA A 387 13.69 -14.55 13.28
C ALA A 387 15.10 -15.16 13.39
N GLN A 388 15.73 -15.47 12.25
CA GLN A 388 17.05 -16.10 12.22
C GLN A 388 18.13 -15.19 12.81
N LEU A 389 18.08 -13.89 12.54
CA LEU A 389 18.99 -12.92 13.18
C LEU A 389 18.92 -12.99 14.71
N ARG A 390 17.72 -13.14 15.28
CA ARG A 390 17.52 -13.27 16.73
C ARG A 390 18.00 -14.61 17.25
N LYS A 391 17.79 -15.70 16.51
CA LYS A 391 18.34 -17.04 16.85
C LYS A 391 19.87 -17.03 16.85
N ASP A 392 20.48 -16.45 15.83
CA ASP A 392 21.93 -16.30 15.69
C ASP A 392 22.51 -15.53 16.87
N TYR A 393 21.85 -14.42 17.25
CA TYR A 393 22.23 -13.64 18.42
C TYR A 393 22.23 -14.47 19.70
N LEU A 394 21.15 -15.24 19.93
CA LEU A 394 21.02 -16.12 21.11
C LEU A 394 22.02 -17.28 21.11
N ASN A 395 22.40 -17.77 19.93
CA ASN A 395 23.40 -18.82 19.76
C ASN A 395 24.85 -18.29 19.80
N GLY A 396 25.05 -16.98 19.93
CA GLY A 396 26.37 -16.36 20.00
C GLY A 396 27.12 -16.37 18.66
N VAL A 397 26.40 -16.39 17.54
CA VAL A 397 26.99 -16.25 16.20
C VAL A 397 27.53 -14.83 16.05
N GLU A 398 28.78 -14.67 15.65
CA GLU A 398 29.35 -13.33 15.42
C GLU A 398 28.80 -12.73 14.13
N ARG A 399 28.09 -11.60 14.24
CA ARG A 399 27.59 -10.80 13.12
C ARG A 399 27.75 -9.31 13.40
N SER A 400 27.89 -8.51 12.36
CA SER A 400 28.07 -7.05 12.45
C SER A 400 26.76 -6.26 12.30
N ASP A 401 25.67 -6.92 11.93
CA ASP A 401 24.38 -6.35 11.57
C ASP A 401 23.32 -6.51 12.68
N TYR A 402 23.72 -6.86 13.90
CA TYR A 402 22.80 -6.89 15.02
C TYR A 402 22.29 -5.49 15.38
N PRO A 403 20.98 -5.31 15.66
CA PRO A 403 20.46 -4.06 16.21
C PRO A 403 21.18 -3.70 17.51
N ALA A 404 21.51 -2.43 17.68
CA ALA A 404 22.34 -1.95 18.79
C ALA A 404 21.69 -2.16 20.17
N ASP A 405 20.37 -2.21 20.21
CA ASP A 405 19.53 -2.41 21.40
C ASP A 405 19.10 -3.88 21.60
N LEU A 406 19.49 -4.79 20.68
CA LEU A 406 19.15 -6.19 20.81
C LEU A 406 19.87 -6.81 22.02
N SER A 407 19.10 -7.23 23.00
CA SER A 407 19.57 -7.96 24.18
C SER A 407 19.10 -9.41 24.15
N VAL A 408 19.73 -10.28 24.96
CA VAL A 408 19.29 -11.69 25.11
C VAL A 408 17.83 -11.79 25.55
N SER A 409 17.39 -10.89 26.44
CA SER A 409 15.99 -10.86 26.89
C SER A 409 15.06 -10.45 25.76
N THR A 410 15.41 -9.37 25.05
CA THR A 410 14.64 -8.84 23.93
C THR A 410 14.46 -9.87 22.82
N ALA A 411 15.56 -10.54 22.42
CA ALA A 411 15.51 -11.58 21.39
C ALA A 411 14.62 -12.77 21.79
N ARG A 412 14.66 -13.21 23.06
CA ARG A 412 13.80 -14.29 23.56
C ARG A 412 12.32 -13.88 23.56
N GLN A 413 12.02 -12.68 24.03
CA GLN A 413 10.66 -12.14 24.05
C GLN A 413 10.10 -11.98 22.64
N GLN A 414 10.88 -11.40 21.73
CA GLN A 414 10.49 -11.20 20.32
C GLN A 414 10.23 -12.53 19.59
N LEU A 415 11.06 -13.55 19.80
CA LEU A 415 10.79 -14.90 19.27
C LEU A 415 9.55 -15.53 19.91
N GLY A 416 9.30 -15.29 21.20
CA GLY A 416 8.09 -15.72 21.89
C GLY A 416 6.82 -15.06 21.33
N MET A 417 6.87 -13.75 21.08
CA MET A 417 5.82 -12.96 20.43
C MET A 417 5.52 -13.48 19.03
N LEU A 418 6.56 -13.68 18.20
CA LEU A 418 6.41 -14.26 16.88
C LEU A 418 5.78 -15.65 16.94
N GLY A 419 6.24 -16.53 17.84
CA GLY A 419 5.69 -17.89 17.96
C GLY A 419 4.23 -17.91 18.41
N GLY A 420 3.83 -17.02 19.32
CA GLY A 420 2.44 -16.88 19.78
C GLY A 420 1.53 -16.26 18.71
N ALA A 421 1.97 -15.17 18.07
CA ALA A 421 1.27 -14.52 16.97
C ALA A 421 1.10 -15.45 15.76
N ALA A 422 2.14 -16.21 15.41
CA ALA A 422 2.10 -17.16 14.30
C ALA A 422 1.18 -18.35 14.59
N PHE A 423 1.17 -18.84 15.83
CA PHE A 423 0.19 -19.85 16.27
C PHE A 423 -1.23 -19.34 16.04
N ASP A 424 -1.50 -18.11 16.49
CA ASP A 424 -2.80 -17.46 16.40
C ASP A 424 -3.23 -17.21 14.95
N ALA A 425 -2.33 -16.71 14.12
CA ALA A 425 -2.57 -16.46 12.69
C ALA A 425 -3.10 -17.72 11.97
N VAL A 426 -2.48 -18.88 12.25
CA VAL A 426 -2.88 -20.17 11.66
C VAL A 426 -4.22 -20.66 12.25
N GLN A 427 -4.47 -20.43 13.54
CA GLN A 427 -5.77 -20.74 14.15
C GLN A 427 -6.92 -19.92 13.53
N GLN A 428 -6.66 -18.64 13.28
CA GLN A 428 -7.61 -17.67 12.73
C GLN A 428 -7.69 -17.69 11.21
N MET A 429 -6.88 -18.51 10.54
CA MET A 429 -6.90 -18.66 9.09
C MET A 429 -8.29 -19.12 8.64
N LYS A 430 -8.93 -18.30 7.81
CA LYS A 430 -10.21 -18.63 7.20
C LYS A 430 -9.90 -19.42 5.94
N ILE A 431 -10.37 -20.66 5.94
CA ILE A 431 -10.23 -21.57 4.81
C ILE A 431 -11.66 -22.00 4.48
N ASP A 432 -12.06 -21.95 3.22
CA ASP A 432 -13.43 -22.24 2.77
C ASP A 432 -13.95 -23.54 3.40
N GLN A 433 -14.71 -23.42 4.50
CA GLN A 433 -15.16 -24.57 5.29
C GLN A 433 -16.24 -25.36 4.54
N ASP A 434 -16.88 -24.71 3.57
CA ASP A 434 -17.86 -25.31 2.67
C ASP A 434 -17.23 -26.40 1.78
N ASN A 435 -15.89 -26.41 1.64
CA ASN A 435 -15.15 -27.49 0.99
C ASN A 435 -13.98 -27.98 1.86
N ARG A 436 -14.30 -28.88 2.80
CA ARG A 436 -13.34 -29.54 3.71
C ARG A 436 -12.08 -30.10 3.02
N ALA A 437 -12.21 -30.62 1.79
CA ALA A 437 -11.06 -31.16 1.05
C ALA A 437 -10.10 -30.05 0.61
N ALA A 438 -10.64 -28.95 0.06
CA ALA A 438 -9.86 -27.76 -0.27
C ALA A 438 -9.22 -27.14 0.98
N ALA A 439 -9.95 -27.14 2.10
CA ALA A 439 -9.41 -26.62 3.36
C ALA A 439 -8.26 -27.46 3.93
N THR A 440 -8.36 -28.78 3.79
CA THR A 440 -7.29 -29.70 4.16
C THR A 440 -6.07 -29.52 3.25
N GLU A 441 -6.28 -29.38 1.95
CA GLU A 441 -5.22 -29.19 0.95
C GLU A 441 -4.46 -27.87 1.16
N ALA A 442 -5.16 -26.77 1.40
CA ALA A 442 -4.54 -25.47 1.68
C ALA A 442 -3.67 -25.51 2.94
N LEU A 443 -4.17 -26.08 4.04
CA LEU A 443 -3.44 -26.14 5.31
C LEU A 443 -2.24 -27.09 5.25
N VAL A 444 -2.36 -28.22 4.55
CA VAL A 444 -1.23 -29.13 4.27
C VAL A 444 -0.20 -28.46 3.38
N GLY A 445 -0.64 -27.79 2.32
CA GLY A 445 0.22 -27.02 1.41
C GLY A 445 1.07 -26.03 2.19
N PHE A 446 0.42 -25.23 3.05
CA PHE A 446 1.06 -24.27 3.94
C PHE A 446 2.11 -24.92 4.86
N VAL A 447 1.78 -26.00 5.59
CA VAL A 447 2.72 -26.67 6.50
C VAL A 447 3.94 -27.23 5.76
N VAL A 448 3.71 -27.84 4.58
CA VAL A 448 4.79 -28.39 3.76
C VAL A 448 5.69 -27.26 3.21
N ASP A 449 5.11 -26.18 2.69
CA ASP A 449 5.88 -25.02 2.18
C ASP A 449 6.70 -24.34 3.29
N LEU A 450 6.10 -24.19 4.47
CA LEU A 450 6.80 -23.67 5.63
C LEU A 450 7.95 -24.58 6.07
N GLY A 451 7.74 -25.90 6.12
CA GLY A 451 8.81 -26.84 6.48
C GLY A 451 9.96 -26.89 5.49
N LEU A 452 9.66 -26.70 4.20
CA LEU A 452 10.67 -26.66 3.16
C LEU A 452 11.44 -25.32 3.13
N SER A 453 10.81 -24.22 3.51
CA SER A 453 11.46 -22.89 3.54
C SER A 453 12.41 -22.68 4.72
N VAL A 454 12.26 -23.45 5.82
CA VAL A 454 13.10 -23.34 7.03
C VAL A 454 14.50 -23.96 6.86
N VAL A 455 14.83 -24.56 5.71
CA VAL A 455 16.18 -25.12 5.45
C VAL A 455 17.18 -23.99 5.17
N PRO A 456 18.10 -23.65 6.09
CA PRO A 456 19.07 -22.60 5.85
C PRO A 456 20.13 -23.12 4.88
N GLY A 457 20.30 -22.43 3.75
CA GLY A 457 21.49 -22.53 2.89
C GLY A 457 21.93 -23.94 2.48
N GLY A 458 21.30 -24.53 1.48
CA GLY A 458 21.90 -25.61 0.67
C GLY A 458 22.40 -26.87 1.41
N GLY A 459 21.97 -27.08 2.66
CA GLY A 459 22.21 -28.30 3.44
C GLY A 459 21.18 -29.37 3.13
N LYS A 460 21.51 -30.64 3.43
CA LYS A 460 20.68 -31.82 3.14
C LYS A 460 19.26 -31.67 3.71
N ILE A 461 18.29 -31.58 2.80
CA ILE A 461 16.86 -31.42 3.09
C ILE A 461 16.30 -32.60 3.91
N SER A 462 16.90 -33.79 3.85
CA SER A 462 16.19 -35.03 4.18
C SER A 462 16.04 -35.38 5.68
N GLU A 463 16.92 -34.94 6.58
CA GLU A 463 16.87 -35.43 7.99
C GLU A 463 16.22 -34.44 8.97
N LEU A 464 16.55 -33.15 8.91
CA LEU A 464 15.93 -32.14 9.78
C LEU A 464 14.47 -31.87 9.39
N VAL A 465 14.21 -31.64 8.10
CA VAL A 465 12.87 -31.33 7.61
C VAL A 465 11.92 -32.52 7.77
N ALA A 466 12.41 -33.75 7.59
CA ALA A 466 11.60 -34.94 7.80
C ALA A 466 11.12 -35.06 9.24
N GLY A 467 12.02 -34.88 10.22
CA GLY A 467 11.65 -34.98 11.63
C GLY A 467 10.62 -33.92 12.05
N ASP A 468 10.82 -32.69 11.59
CA ASP A 468 9.95 -31.57 11.91
C ASP A 468 8.59 -31.68 11.20
N LEU A 469 8.57 -32.04 9.91
CA LEU A 469 7.31 -32.29 9.16
C LEU A 469 6.54 -33.49 9.72
N LYS A 470 7.20 -34.58 10.08
CA LYS A 470 6.52 -35.74 10.69
C LYS A 470 5.89 -35.37 12.02
N SER A 471 6.63 -34.64 12.85
CA SER A 471 6.12 -34.10 14.10
C SER A 471 4.93 -33.17 13.87
N ALA A 472 4.96 -32.36 12.80
CA ALA A 472 3.87 -31.48 12.35
C ALA A 472 2.57 -32.21 11.97
N PHE A 473 2.64 -33.50 11.68
CA PHE A 473 1.48 -34.34 11.38
C PHE A 473 1.26 -35.41 12.45
N GLY A 474 1.76 -35.16 13.66
CA GLY A 474 1.56 -36.03 14.83
C GLY A 474 2.27 -37.38 14.74
N ASN A 475 3.30 -37.49 13.89
CA ASN A 475 3.98 -38.75 13.55
C ASN A 475 2.99 -39.82 13.07
N ASN A 476 2.05 -39.42 12.20
CA ASN A 476 1.12 -40.34 11.59
C ASN A 476 1.89 -41.29 10.65
N PRO A 477 1.91 -42.61 10.89
CA PRO A 477 2.74 -43.54 10.12
C PRO A 477 2.49 -43.53 8.60
N ARG A 478 1.26 -43.19 8.17
CA ARG A 478 0.90 -43.07 6.75
C ARG A 478 1.52 -41.81 6.14
N ILE A 479 1.44 -40.68 6.84
CA ILE A 479 2.01 -39.41 6.40
C ILE A 479 3.53 -39.44 6.50
N ASP A 480 4.09 -40.02 7.56
CA ASP A 480 5.51 -40.23 7.73
C ASP A 480 6.11 -41.03 6.57
N GLY A 481 5.39 -42.06 6.12
CA GLY A 481 5.76 -42.85 4.95
C GLY A 481 5.77 -42.04 3.64
N LEU A 482 4.81 -41.13 3.46
CA LEU A 482 4.76 -40.22 2.30
C LEU A 482 5.92 -39.21 2.33
N ILE A 483 6.21 -38.64 3.50
CA ILE A 483 7.34 -37.74 3.72
C ILE A 483 8.66 -38.47 3.45
N ASP A 484 8.83 -39.67 3.98
CA ASP A 484 10.02 -40.50 3.74
C ASP A 484 10.19 -40.87 2.27
N GLU A 485 9.10 -41.23 1.59
CA GLU A 485 9.13 -41.57 0.17
C GLU A 485 9.52 -40.34 -0.68
N ALA A 486 8.92 -39.18 -0.42
CA ALA A 486 9.24 -37.95 -1.13
C ALA A 486 10.71 -37.54 -0.92
N LEU A 487 11.21 -37.64 0.32
CA LEU A 487 12.58 -37.27 0.67
C LEU A 487 13.63 -38.34 0.30
N SER A 488 13.20 -39.55 -0.07
CA SER A 488 14.09 -40.62 -0.56
C SER A 488 14.71 -40.32 -1.93
N GLY A 489 14.18 -39.33 -2.66
CA GLY A 489 14.61 -38.94 -4.01
C GLY A 489 15.91 -38.15 -4.12
N GLY A 490 16.51 -37.71 -3.00
CA GLY A 490 17.78 -36.96 -2.95
C GLY A 490 17.67 -35.60 -2.24
N ASP A 491 18.78 -34.84 -2.23
CA ASP A 491 18.95 -33.61 -1.44
C ASP A 491 18.12 -32.39 -1.94
N THR A 492 17.35 -32.53 -3.02
CA THR A 492 16.52 -31.45 -3.60
C THR A 492 15.20 -32.00 -4.15
N LEU A 493 14.07 -31.49 -3.66
CA LEU A 493 12.74 -31.79 -4.21
C LEU A 493 12.43 -30.87 -5.40
N THR A 494 11.95 -31.43 -6.51
CA THR A 494 11.39 -30.64 -7.62
C THR A 494 10.01 -30.08 -7.22
N SER A 495 9.57 -28.97 -7.81
CA SER A 495 8.20 -28.43 -7.58
C SER A 495 7.11 -29.48 -7.78
N SER A 496 7.21 -30.31 -8.83
CA SER A 496 6.27 -31.42 -9.06
C SER A 496 6.26 -32.49 -7.95
N ALA A 497 7.39 -32.70 -7.26
CA ALA A 497 7.48 -33.64 -6.14
C ALA A 497 6.89 -33.03 -4.87
N ILE A 498 7.05 -31.72 -4.68
CA ILE A 498 6.44 -30.97 -3.58
C ILE A 498 4.92 -30.96 -3.76
N ASP A 499 4.42 -30.63 -4.95
CA ASP A 499 2.99 -30.62 -5.26
C ASP A 499 2.36 -32.00 -5.07
N LYS A 500 3.08 -33.05 -5.50
CA LYS A 500 2.67 -34.43 -5.28
C LYS A 500 2.61 -34.77 -3.79
N LEU A 501 3.64 -34.42 -3.01
CA LEU A 501 3.67 -34.65 -1.56
C LEU A 501 2.51 -33.95 -0.85
N LYS A 502 2.24 -32.68 -1.19
CA LYS A 502 1.09 -31.92 -0.66
C LYS A 502 -0.22 -32.63 -0.96
N SER A 503 -0.44 -33.01 -2.21
CA SER A 503 -1.66 -33.71 -2.65
C SER A 503 -1.85 -35.05 -1.95
N GLU A 504 -0.78 -35.84 -1.79
CA GLU A 504 -0.84 -37.15 -1.13
C GLU A 504 -1.10 -37.03 0.38
N ILE A 505 -0.47 -36.09 1.07
CA ILE A 505 -0.74 -35.81 2.49
C ILE A 505 -2.18 -35.30 2.67
N ALA A 506 -2.63 -34.37 1.83
CA ALA A 506 -3.99 -33.84 1.87
C ALA A 506 -5.05 -34.93 1.62
N GLY A 507 -4.80 -35.83 0.66
CA GLY A 507 -5.63 -36.99 0.40
C GLY A 507 -5.68 -37.95 1.58
N ALA A 508 -4.52 -38.25 2.19
CA ALA A 508 -4.44 -39.13 3.36
C ALA A 508 -5.23 -38.59 4.56
N LEU A 509 -5.15 -37.29 4.84
CA LEU A 509 -5.90 -36.62 5.91
C LEU A 509 -7.40 -36.50 5.60
N SER A 510 -7.77 -36.30 4.32
CA SER A 510 -9.16 -36.24 3.89
C SER A 510 -9.88 -37.59 4.03
N ASP A 511 -9.19 -38.69 3.71
CA ASP A 511 -9.70 -40.06 3.87
C ASP A 511 -10.03 -40.41 5.34
N GLU A 512 -9.27 -39.85 6.28
CA GLU A 512 -9.37 -40.13 7.72
C GLU A 512 -10.45 -39.30 8.44
N GLN A 513 -11.17 -38.42 7.73
CA GLN A 513 -12.12 -37.46 8.33
C GLN A 513 -11.49 -36.65 9.47
N VAL A 514 -10.23 -36.21 9.32
CA VAL A 514 -9.48 -35.50 10.36
C VAL A 514 -10.17 -34.20 10.76
N ASP A 515 -10.31 -33.99 12.06
CA ASP A 515 -10.83 -32.74 12.63
C ASP A 515 -9.97 -31.55 12.16
N LEU A 516 -10.58 -30.62 11.43
CA LEU A 516 -9.89 -29.43 10.89
C LEU A 516 -9.32 -28.56 12.02
N GLU A 517 -9.96 -28.53 13.19
CA GLU A 517 -9.47 -27.79 14.35
C GLU A 517 -8.22 -28.46 14.94
N ALA A 518 -8.20 -29.79 14.97
CA ALA A 518 -7.00 -30.55 15.34
C ALA A 518 -5.88 -30.36 14.32
N LEU A 519 -6.19 -30.35 13.02
CA LEU A 519 -5.20 -30.09 11.97
C LEU A 519 -4.63 -28.67 12.06
N ARG A 520 -5.47 -27.66 12.30
CA ARG A 520 -5.03 -26.27 12.57
C ARG A 520 -4.15 -26.20 13.79
N THR A 521 -4.53 -26.85 14.89
CA THR A 521 -3.70 -26.93 16.10
C THR A 521 -2.34 -27.55 15.81
N THR A 522 -2.30 -28.60 15.00
CA THR A 522 -1.03 -29.26 14.65
C THR A 522 -0.18 -28.38 13.73
N ALA A 523 -0.79 -27.70 12.76
CA ALA A 523 -0.12 -26.70 11.92
C ALA A 523 0.42 -25.51 12.73
N SER A 524 -0.38 -24.96 13.65
CA SER A 524 0.04 -23.88 14.54
C SER A 524 1.22 -24.30 15.41
N ASN A 525 1.17 -25.50 16.01
CA ASN A 525 2.28 -26.06 16.80
C ASN A 525 3.54 -26.24 15.96
N PHE A 526 3.40 -26.62 14.69
CA PHE A 526 4.52 -26.72 13.77
C PHE A 526 5.18 -25.37 13.50
N VAL A 527 4.38 -24.33 13.22
CA VAL A 527 4.91 -22.97 12.99
C VAL A 527 5.63 -22.46 14.24
N THR A 528 5.06 -22.67 15.43
CA THR A 528 5.73 -22.38 16.70
C THR A 528 7.03 -23.17 16.86
N SER A 529 7.03 -24.46 16.53
CA SER A 529 8.21 -25.32 16.58
C SER A 529 9.31 -24.81 15.65
N ALA A 530 8.95 -24.37 14.45
CA ALA A 530 9.89 -23.76 13.50
C ALA A 530 10.53 -22.47 14.07
N VAL A 531 9.77 -21.65 14.80
CA VAL A 531 10.30 -20.45 15.48
C VAL A 531 11.30 -20.80 16.59
N VAL A 532 11.12 -21.89 17.32
CA VAL A 532 12.04 -22.30 18.41
C VAL A 532 13.16 -23.25 17.96
N SER A 533 13.01 -23.86 16.78
CA SER A 533 14.00 -24.77 16.21
C SER A 533 15.37 -24.08 16.00
N GLY A 534 16.44 -24.84 16.20
CA GLY A 534 17.81 -24.35 16.04
C GLY A 534 18.34 -23.50 17.21
N LEU A 535 17.55 -23.25 18.25
CA LEU A 535 18.03 -22.61 19.48
C LEU A 535 18.84 -23.60 20.33
N SER A 536 19.96 -23.13 20.89
CA SER A 536 20.80 -23.95 21.77
C SER A 536 20.07 -24.40 23.05
N GLU A 537 20.31 -25.65 23.47
CA GLU A 537 19.82 -26.24 24.73
C GLU A 537 20.49 -25.64 25.99
N GLY A 538 21.25 -24.55 25.84
CA GLY A 538 21.91 -23.82 26.91
C GLY A 538 23.41 -24.11 27.02
N THR A 539 24.16 -23.10 27.47
CA THR A 539 25.58 -23.21 27.83
C THR A 539 25.82 -22.68 29.24
N PRO A 540 26.95 -22.99 29.89
CA PRO A 540 27.32 -22.43 31.20
C PRO A 540 27.36 -20.89 31.23
N ALA A 541 27.59 -20.24 30.08
CA ALA A 541 27.58 -18.78 29.96
C ALA A 541 26.19 -18.16 30.15
N ASN A 542 25.12 -18.93 29.94
CA ASN A 542 23.73 -18.48 30.04
C ASN A 542 23.04 -18.99 31.33
N GLY A 543 23.83 -19.36 32.35
CA GLY A 543 23.31 -19.88 33.62
C GLY A 543 22.74 -21.30 33.53
N GLY A 544 22.98 -22.02 32.42
CA GLY A 544 22.49 -23.39 32.20
C GLY A 544 21.02 -23.51 31.79
N GLN A 545 20.33 -22.40 31.48
CA GLN A 545 18.96 -22.43 30.97
C GLN A 545 18.96 -22.52 29.44
N SER A 546 18.16 -23.44 28.91
CA SER A 546 17.90 -23.61 27.49
C SER A 546 17.19 -22.37 26.94
N HIS A 547 17.72 -21.78 25.86
CA HIS A 547 17.06 -20.65 25.20
C HIS A 547 15.72 -21.07 24.63
N ARG A 548 15.65 -22.31 24.12
CA ARG A 548 14.44 -22.93 23.62
C ARG A 548 13.33 -22.94 24.67
N ASP A 549 13.61 -23.47 25.87
CA ASP A 549 12.60 -23.61 26.93
C ASP A 549 12.04 -22.25 27.38
N ILE A 550 12.89 -21.22 27.40
CA ILE A 550 12.47 -19.85 27.75
C ILE A 550 11.58 -19.25 26.66
N VAL A 551 11.95 -19.42 25.38
CA VAL A 551 11.13 -18.94 24.27
C VAL A 551 9.79 -19.69 24.23
N GLU A 552 9.78 -21.01 24.42
CA GLU A 552 8.56 -21.81 24.52
C GLU A 552 7.64 -21.32 25.66
N SER A 553 8.21 -20.96 26.82
CA SER A 553 7.46 -20.34 27.92
C SER A 553 6.87 -18.98 27.54
N HIS A 554 7.59 -18.15 26.77
CA HIS A 554 7.07 -16.88 26.27
C HIS A 554 5.94 -17.08 25.26
N VAL A 555 6.06 -18.06 24.36
CA VAL A 555 4.98 -18.40 23.42
C VAL A 555 3.69 -18.71 24.17
N GLN A 556 3.75 -19.58 25.18
CA GLN A 556 2.56 -19.91 25.98
C GLN A 556 1.96 -18.66 26.66
N THR A 557 2.82 -17.80 27.21
CA THR A 557 2.37 -16.55 27.87
C THR A 557 1.65 -15.63 26.89
N VAL A 558 2.17 -15.51 25.65
CA VAL A 558 1.56 -14.70 24.59
C VAL A 558 0.23 -15.30 24.16
N GLN A 559 0.14 -16.63 24.00
CA GLN A 559 -1.12 -17.30 23.65
C GLN A 559 -2.21 -17.07 24.72
N ASP A 560 -1.85 -17.17 25.99
CA ASP A 560 -2.77 -16.92 27.10
C ASP A 560 -3.26 -15.45 27.08
N ASP A 561 -2.37 -14.48 26.86
CA ASP A 561 -2.73 -13.07 26.82
C ASP A 561 -3.54 -12.69 25.57
N ILE A 562 -3.28 -13.30 24.40
CA ILE A 562 -4.13 -13.16 23.21
C ILE A 562 -5.57 -13.60 23.52
N GLN A 563 -5.72 -14.73 24.21
CA GLN A 563 -7.05 -15.22 24.59
C GLN A 563 -7.75 -14.28 25.57
N ASP A 564 -7.01 -13.67 26.50
CA ASP A 564 -7.56 -12.72 27.45
C ASP A 564 -7.91 -11.37 26.81
N ASN A 565 -7.14 -10.90 25.83
CA ASN A 565 -7.44 -9.69 25.06
C ASN A 565 -8.74 -9.81 24.23
N ARG A 566 -9.09 -11.03 23.79
CA ARG A 566 -10.28 -11.29 22.96
C ARG A 566 -11.57 -11.54 23.75
N LYS A 567 -11.51 -11.67 25.08
CA LYS A 567 -12.67 -11.86 25.97
C LYS A 567 -13.27 -10.52 26.42
#